data_AF-A0AA41SNM7-F1
#
_entry.id   AF-A0AA41SNM7-F1
#
_cell.length_a   1.000
_cell.length_b   1.000
_cell.length_c   1.000
_cell.angle_alpha   90.00
_cell.angle_beta   90.00
_cell.angle_gamma   90.00
#
_symmetry.space_group_name_H-M   'P 1'
#
loop_
_entity.id
_entity.type
_entity.pdbx_description
1 polymer ?
#
loop_
_entity_poly.entity_id
_entity_poly.type
_entity_poly.pdbx_seq_one_letter_code
_entity_poly.pdbx_strand_id
1 'polypeptide(L)'
;IVSKKKKKIFYKLPLVLHHGLSMFSILLSLISGEGQIYILMVLFSECTTPLVNLRWYLDLAGQKGSKLYMVNGIAMFLSWL
;
A
#
# COMPACT_ATOMS: atom_id res chain seq x y z
N ILE A 1 -27.37 9.32 -13.58
CA ILE A 1 -27.15 9.21 -12.10
C ILE A 1 -26.71 7.78 -11.69
N VAL A 2 -27.34 6.71 -12.21
CA VAL A 2 -26.99 5.30 -11.91
C VAL A 2 -25.54 4.92 -12.25
N SER A 3 -25.01 5.38 -13.40
CA SER A 3 -23.62 5.11 -13.83
C SER A 3 -22.56 5.70 -12.88
N LYS A 4 -22.78 6.92 -12.36
CA LYS A 4 -21.89 7.55 -11.37
C LYS A 4 -21.88 6.80 -10.03
N LYS A 5 -23.02 6.22 -9.61
CA LYS A 5 -23.15 5.46 -8.35
C LYS A 5 -22.47 4.08 -8.43
N LYS A 6 -22.59 3.39 -9.57
CA LYS A 6 -21.84 2.14 -9.85
C LYS A 6 -20.33 2.37 -9.87
N LYS A 7 -19.88 3.43 -10.57
CA LYS A 7 -18.49 3.89 -10.50
C LYS A 7 -18.10 4.14 -9.03
N LYS A 8 -18.94 4.84 -8.25
CA LYS A 8 -18.73 5.11 -6.81
C LYS A 8 -18.55 3.93 -5.89
N ILE A 9 -19.26 2.85 -6.19
CA ILE A 9 -19.11 1.60 -5.46
C ILE A 9 -17.84 0.88 -5.92
N PHE A 10 -17.57 0.87 -7.22
CA PHE A 10 -16.42 0.19 -7.80
C PHE A 10 -15.07 0.72 -7.28
N TYR A 11 -14.88 2.04 -7.13
CA TYR A 11 -13.64 2.57 -6.55
C TYR A 11 -13.56 2.50 -5.02
N LYS A 12 -14.68 2.27 -4.32
CA LYS A 12 -14.68 2.00 -2.87
C LYS A 12 -14.44 0.53 -2.54
N LEU A 13 -14.76 -0.38 -3.46
CA LEU A 13 -14.65 -1.82 -3.22
C LEU A 13 -13.22 -2.28 -2.90
N PRO A 14 -12.16 -1.86 -3.64
CA PRO A 14 -10.78 -2.19 -3.29
C PRO A 14 -10.38 -1.67 -1.91
N LEU A 15 -10.85 -0.46 -1.54
CA LEU A 15 -10.57 0.14 -0.24
C LEU A 15 -11.18 -0.69 0.89
N VAL A 16 -12.46 -1.06 0.77
CA VAL A 16 -13.15 -1.84 1.79
C VAL A 16 -12.58 -3.25 1.89
N LEU A 17 -12.24 -3.88 0.75
CA LEU A 17 -11.61 -5.20 0.73
C LEU A 17 -10.22 -5.17 1.39
N HIS A 18 -9.39 -4.18 1.05
CA HIS A 18 -8.07 -3.98 1.65
C HIS A 18 -8.18 -3.86 3.18
N HIS A 19 -9.00 -2.94 3.67
CA HIS A 19 -9.14 -2.71 5.12
C HIS A 19 -9.79 -3.91 5.84
N GLY A 20 -10.73 -4.59 5.20
CA GLY A 20 -11.35 -5.81 5.74
C GLY A 20 -10.36 -6.96 5.89
N LEU A 21 -9.52 -7.18 4.87
CA LEU A 21 -8.46 -8.21 4.89
C LEU A 21 -7.38 -7.90 5.93
N SER A 22 -7.00 -6.63 6.09
CA SER A 22 -6.07 -6.20 7.13
C SER A 22 -6.62 -6.46 8.53
N MET A 23 -7.87 -6.10 8.80
CA MET A 23 -8.52 -6.35 10.10
C MET A 23 -8.68 -7.84 10.41
N PHE A 24 -9.02 -8.66 9.41
CA PHE A 24 -9.11 -10.10 9.55
C PHE A 24 -7.75 -10.73 9.86
N SER A 25 -6.70 -10.29 9.19
CA SER A 25 -5.32 -10.74 9.41
C SER A 25 -4.83 -10.41 10.83
N ILE A 26 -5.14 -9.22 11.34
CA ILE A 26 -4.82 -8.80 12.71
C ILE A 26 -5.60 -9.64 13.74
N LEU A 27 -6.88 -9.93 13.50
CA LEU A 27 -7.68 -10.82 14.35
C LEU A 27 -7.12 -12.24 14.37
N LEU A 28 -6.77 -12.79 13.21
CA LEU A 28 -6.18 -14.13 13.09
C LEU A 28 -4.86 -14.21 13.86
N SER A 29 -4.03 -13.18 13.72
CA SER A 29 -2.74 -13.02 14.39
C SER A 29 -2.85 -12.99 15.92
N LEU A 30 -3.83 -12.26 16.45
CA LEU A 30 -4.10 -12.20 17.89
C LEU A 30 -4.57 -13.56 18.43
N ILE A 31 -5.35 -14.30 17.64
CA ILE A 31 -5.84 -15.63 18.03
C ILE A 31 -4.74 -16.70 17.92
N SER A 32 -3.84 -16.59 16.92
CA SER A 32 -2.77 -17.56 16.68
C SER A 32 -1.52 -17.33 17.55
N GLY A 33 -1.41 -16.18 18.22
CA GLY A 33 -0.21 -15.79 18.98
C GLY A 33 0.92 -15.24 18.11
N GLU A 34 0.76 -15.21 16.79
CA GLU A 34 1.74 -14.71 15.81
C GLU A 34 1.58 -13.20 15.54
N GLY A 35 1.33 -12.42 16.61
CA GLY A 35 1.14 -10.96 16.60
C GLY A 35 2.15 -10.20 15.72
N GLN A 36 3.41 -10.59 15.90
CA GLN A 36 4.56 -9.87 15.37
C GLN A 36 4.68 -10.00 13.85
N ILE A 37 4.45 -11.20 13.29
CA ILE A 37 4.59 -11.45 11.85
C ILE A 37 3.56 -10.65 11.06
N TYR A 38 2.31 -10.60 11.55
CA TYR A 38 1.25 -9.86 10.87
C TYR A 38 1.36 -8.34 11.03
N ILE A 39 1.80 -7.84 12.19
CA ILE A 39 2.13 -6.42 12.36
C ILE A 39 3.25 -6.01 11.41
N LEU A 40 4.29 -6.83 11.27
CA LEU A 40 5.38 -6.59 10.32
C LEU A 40 4.88 -6.55 8.88
N MET A 41 4.01 -7.49 8.47
CA MET A 41 3.42 -7.49 7.11
C MET A 41 2.57 -6.23 6.86
N VAL A 42 1.75 -5.80 7.81
CA VAL A 42 0.93 -4.58 7.68
C VAL A 42 1.84 -3.35 7.58
N LEU A 43 2.85 -3.23 8.45
CA LEU A 43 3.78 -2.10 8.44
C LEU A 43 4.55 -2.00 7.11
N PHE A 44 4.91 -3.15 6.52
CA PHE A 44 5.57 -3.21 5.22
C PHE A 44 4.68 -2.67 4.10
N SER A 45 3.38 -2.99 4.13
CA SER A 45 2.41 -2.45 3.18
C SER A 45 2.23 -0.94 3.33
N GLU A 46 2.29 -0.41 4.55
CA GLU A 46 2.17 1.03 4.81
C GLU A 46 3.39 1.82 4.33
N CYS A 47 4.58 1.21 4.33
CA CYS A 47 5.80 1.82 3.80
C CYS A 47 5.71 2.16 2.30
N THR A 48 4.78 1.57 1.54
CA THR A 48 4.57 1.93 0.13
C THR A 48 4.06 3.37 -0.04
N THR A 49 3.33 3.92 0.93
CA THR A 49 2.77 5.28 0.89
C THR A 49 3.86 6.38 0.88
N PRO A 50 4.82 6.40 1.83
CA PRO A 50 5.91 7.36 1.78
C PRO A 50 6.84 7.13 0.57
N LEU A 51 6.97 5.89 0.07
CA LEU A 51 7.77 5.61 -1.14
C LEU A 51 7.14 6.20 -2.41
N VAL A 52 5.82 6.09 -2.58
CA VAL A 52 5.09 6.76 -3.67
C VAL A 52 5.26 8.27 -3.59
N ASN A 53 5.15 8.84 -2.38
CA ASN A 53 5.30 10.28 -2.16
C ASN A 53 6.72 10.77 -2.48
N LEU A 54 7.75 10.02 -2.04
CA LEU A 54 9.14 10.30 -2.38
C LEU A 54 9.38 10.28 -3.89
N ARG A 55 8.80 9.30 -4.60
CA ARG A 55 8.89 9.23 -6.06
C ARG A 55 8.32 10.46 -6.74
N TRP A 56 7.18 10.95 -6.25
CA TRP A 56 6.54 12.16 -6.76
C TRP A 56 7.40 13.41 -6.52
N TYR A 57 8.02 13.55 -5.35
CA TYR A 57 8.96 14.64 -5.10
C TYR A 57 10.20 14.59 -6.00
N LEU A 58 10.74 13.40 -6.27
CA LEU A 58 11.86 13.24 -7.20
C LEU A 58 11.47 13.57 -8.65
N ASP A 59 10.24 13.26 -9.04
CA ASP A 59 9.69 13.65 -10.34
C ASP A 59 9.64 15.18 -10.46
N LEU A 60 9.04 15.85 -9.47
CA LEU A 60 8.98 17.32 -9.42
C LEU A 60 10.36 17.99 -9.44
N ALA A 61 11.35 17.39 -8.78
CA ALA A 61 12.72 17.87 -8.77
C ALA A 61 13.50 17.56 -10.07
N GLY A 62 12.87 16.95 -11.08
CA GLY A 62 13.52 16.57 -12.33
C GLY A 62 14.50 15.40 -12.21
N GLN A 63 14.48 14.65 -11.09
CA GLN A 63 15.47 13.63 -10.75
C GLN A 63 15.10 12.21 -11.19
N LYS A 64 14.34 12.04 -12.28
CA LYS A 64 13.97 10.71 -12.80
C LYS A 64 15.16 9.84 -13.18
N GLY A 65 16.25 10.45 -13.62
CA GLY A 65 17.48 9.75 -13.98
C GLY A 65 18.38 9.38 -12.79
N SER A 66 18.01 9.76 -11.56
CA SER A 66 18.84 9.51 -10.39
C SER A 66 18.81 8.03 -9.99
N LYS A 67 19.92 7.54 -9.41
CA LYS A 67 19.96 6.20 -8.79
C LYS A 67 18.89 6.06 -7.70
N LEU A 68 18.59 7.15 -7.00
CA LEU A 68 17.58 7.17 -5.92
C LEU A 68 16.15 6.94 -6.46
N TYR A 69 15.81 7.45 -7.64
CA TYR A 69 14.53 7.18 -8.31
C TYR A 69 14.39 5.71 -8.76
N MET A 70 15.50 5.10 -9.19
CA MET A 70 15.54 3.67 -9.53
C MET A 70 15.40 2.79 -8.30
N VAL A 71 16.17 3.05 -7.23
CA VAL A 71 16.11 2.33 -5.96
C VAL A 71 14.73 2.45 -5.33
N ASN A 72 14.12 3.63 -5.35
CA ASN A 72 12.75 3.84 -4.88
C ASN A 72 11.75 2.93 -5.65
N GLY A 73 11.89 2.82 -6.97
CA GLY A 73 11.03 1.94 -7.78
C GLY A 73 11.19 0.45 -7.44
N ILE A 74 12.43 0.00 -7.21
CA ILE A 74 12.72 -1.38 -6.79
C ILE A 74 12.15 -1.64 -5.39
N ALA A 75 12.36 -0.72 -4.45
CA ALA A 75 11.81 -0.81 -3.10
C ALA A 75 10.27 -0.90 -3.13
N MET A 76 9.60 -0.08 -3.94
CA MET A 76 8.14 -0.17 -4.11
C MET A 76 7.68 -1.51 -4.69
N PHE A 77 8.41 -2.08 -5.64
CA PHE A 77 8.07 -3.39 -6.21
C PHE A 77 8.21 -4.50 -5.17
N LEU A 78 9.28 -4.49 -4.37
CA LEU A 78 9.52 -5.46 -3.31
C LEU A 78 8.59 -5.29 -2.11
N SER A 79 8.21 -4.05 -1.77
CA SER A 79 7.26 -3.77 -0.69
C SER A 79 5.82 -4.14 -1.02
N TRP A 80 5.53 -4.44 -2.28
CA TRP A 80 4.21 -4.87 -2.73
C TRP A 80 4.07 -6.39 -2.90
N LEU A 81 5.19 -7.12 -2.96
CA LEU A 81 5.24 -8.58 -3.00
C LEU A 81 5.09 -9.17 -1.59
#